data_AF-A0A7J8Y4S9-F1
#
_entry.id   AF-A0A7J8Y4S9-F1
#
_cell.length_a   1.000
_cell.length_b   1.000
_cell.length_c   1.000
_cell.angle_alpha   90.00
_cell.angle_beta   90.00
_cell.angle_gamma   90.00
#
_symmetry.space_group_name_H-M   'P 1'
#
loop_
_entity.id
_entity.type
_entity.pdbx_description
1 polymer ?
#
loop_
_entity_poly.entity_id
_entity_poly.type
_entity_poly.pdbx_seq_one_letter_code
_entity_poly.pdbx_strand_id
1 'polypeptide(L)'
;MRMLLTLPLGFLSMFSDERQPVISHELDPDGNWEVGAMFTLIDDVGAASIYSAADHVKASLDFNISFHSTARTQEEVEIEAKVIAEKGKLSLVVVEIRRKRNGGYH
;
A
#
# COMPACT_ATOMS: atom_id res chain seq x y z
N MET A 1 0.08 5.76 11.40
CA MET A 1 0.04 6.67 10.25
C MET A 1 -1.21 6.39 9.45
N ARG A 2 -2.00 7.43 9.10
CA ARG A 2 -3.20 7.27 8.28
C ARG A 2 -3.00 8.04 6.98
N MET A 3 -3.11 7.35 5.85
CA MET A 3 -2.86 7.93 4.53
C MET A 3 -4.10 7.71 3.66
N LEU A 4 -4.66 8.80 3.13
CA LEU A 4 -5.77 8.73 2.19
C LEU A 4 -5.17 8.77 0.79
N LEU A 5 -5.26 7.66 0.05
CA LEU A 5 -4.69 7.54 -1.29
C LEU A 5 -5.81 7.37 -2.31
N THR A 6 -6.10 8.47 -3.01
CA THR A 6 -6.68 8.44 -4.35
C THR A 6 -5.52 8.14 -5.28
N LEU A 7 -5.47 6.94 -5.86
CA LEU A 7 -4.46 6.62 -6.87
C LEU A 7 -5.04 6.94 -8.25
N PRO A 8 -4.78 8.13 -8.85
CA PRO A 8 -4.84 8.22 -10.29
C PRO A 8 -3.72 7.36 -10.86
N LEU A 9 -3.86 6.92 -12.12
CA LEU A 9 -2.85 6.17 -12.91
C LEU A 9 -1.40 6.71 -12.80
N GLY A 10 -1.18 7.92 -12.28
CA GLY A 10 0.15 8.53 -12.07
C GLY A 10 0.85 8.24 -10.74
N PHE A 11 0.22 7.66 -9.70
CA PHE A 11 0.91 7.48 -8.41
C PHE A 11 2.00 6.40 -8.46
N LEU A 12 1.90 5.41 -9.36
CA LEU A 12 2.99 4.44 -9.59
C LEU A 12 4.16 4.99 -10.43
N SER A 13 3.98 6.14 -11.10
CA SER A 13 5.10 6.82 -11.79
C SER A 13 6.14 7.39 -10.83
N MET A 14 5.84 7.50 -9.53
CA MET A 14 6.80 7.96 -8.52
C MET A 14 7.92 6.94 -8.23
N PHE A 15 7.75 5.68 -8.65
CA PHE A 15 8.70 4.58 -8.43
C PHE A 15 9.34 4.05 -9.71
N SER A 16 8.99 4.58 -10.88
CA SER A 16 9.60 4.22 -12.16
C SER A 16 10.41 5.40 -12.69
N ASP A 17 11.71 5.20 -12.89
CA ASP A 17 12.62 6.09 -13.62
C ASP A 17 11.92 6.58 -14.92
N GLU A 18 11.90 7.90 -15.13
CA GLU A 18 11.07 8.66 -16.08
C GLU A 18 11.32 8.37 -17.58
N ARG A 19 11.76 7.17 -17.97
CA ARG A 19 12.07 6.82 -19.37
C ARG A 19 11.47 5.53 -19.90
N GLN A 20 10.37 5.04 -19.33
CA GLN A 20 9.57 4.00 -19.97
C GLN A 20 8.09 4.39 -19.93
N PRO A 21 7.33 4.23 -21.03
CA PRO A 21 5.87 4.34 -20.98
C PRO A 21 5.34 3.35 -19.94
N VAL A 22 4.44 3.81 -19.08
CA VAL A 22 3.81 3.01 -18.02
C VAL A 22 2.99 1.90 -18.68
N ILE A 23 3.57 0.70 -18.80
CA ILE A 23 2.95 -0.48 -19.42
C ILE A 23 2.54 -1.46 -18.33
N SER A 24 1.26 -1.41 -17.94
CA SER A 24 0.36 -2.54 -17.67
C SER A 24 0.80 -3.75 -16.80
N HIS A 25 1.84 -3.69 -15.95
CA HIS A 25 2.15 -4.77 -14.98
C HIS A 25 1.44 -4.55 -13.62
N GLU A 26 0.73 -3.46 -13.47
CA GLU A 26 0.19 -3.04 -12.17
C GLU A 26 -1.27 -3.48 -12.01
N LEU A 27 -1.88 -3.86 -13.14
CA LEU A 27 -3.24 -4.32 -13.25
C LEU A 27 -3.27 -5.68 -13.92
N ASP A 28 -4.10 -6.57 -13.40
CA ASP A 28 -4.40 -7.84 -14.06
C ASP A 28 -5.21 -7.59 -15.36
N PRO A 29 -5.41 -8.61 -16.21
CA PRO A 29 -6.21 -8.47 -17.43
C PRO A 29 -7.65 -7.98 -17.21
N ASP A 30 -8.16 -8.08 -15.99
CA ASP A 30 -9.51 -7.64 -15.60
C ASP A 30 -9.54 -6.20 -15.04
N GLY A 31 -8.38 -5.53 -14.97
CA GLY A 31 -8.24 -4.16 -14.47
C GLY A 31 -8.27 -4.04 -12.95
N ASN A 32 -8.08 -5.13 -12.21
CA ASN A 32 -7.84 -5.08 -10.77
C ASN A 32 -6.34 -4.89 -10.51
N TRP A 33 -5.96 -4.41 -9.33
CA TRP A 33 -4.55 -4.30 -8.99
C TRP A 33 -3.90 -5.68 -8.94
N GLU A 34 -2.74 -5.82 -9.59
CA GLU A 34 -1.96 -7.03 -9.47
C GLU A 34 -1.50 -7.24 -8.03
N VAL A 35 -1.40 -8.51 -7.64
CA VAL A 35 -0.95 -8.91 -6.30
C VAL A 35 0.47 -8.37 -6.03
N GLY A 36 1.32 -8.28 -7.04
CA GLY A 36 2.66 -7.70 -6.92
C GLY A 36 2.63 -6.21 -6.55
N ALA A 37 1.80 -5.42 -7.22
CA ALA A 37 1.64 -3.99 -6.92
C ALA A 37 1.09 -3.76 -5.51
N MET A 38 0.12 -4.57 -5.08
CA MET A 38 -0.39 -4.56 -3.70
C MET A 38 0.71 -4.87 -2.68
N PHE A 39 1.58 -5.83 -2.97
CA PHE A 39 2.67 -6.21 -2.08
C PHE A 39 3.69 -5.08 -1.89
N THR A 40 4.12 -4.45 -2.99
CA THR A 40 5.01 -3.28 -2.96
C THR A 40 4.43 -2.13 -2.14
N LEU A 41 3.15 -1.82 -2.34
CA LEU A 41 2.47 -0.78 -1.57
C LEU A 41 2.45 -1.08 -0.06
N ILE A 42 2.18 -2.33 0.33
CA ILE A 42 2.19 -2.76 1.73
C ILE A 42 3.60 -2.63 2.33
N ASP A 43 4.64 -2.99 1.58
CA ASP A 43 6.04 -2.86 2.01
C ASP A 43 6.44 -1.40 2.25
N ASP A 44 6.17 -0.52 1.29
CA ASP A 44 6.49 0.91 1.38
C ASP A 44 5.77 1.60 2.53
N VAL A 45 4.46 1.35 2.67
CA VAL A 45 3.65 1.89 3.76
C VAL A 45 4.11 1.34 5.11
N GLY A 46 4.48 0.06 5.15
CA GLY A 46 5.08 -0.59 6.31
C GLY A 46 6.37 0.12 6.75
N ALA A 47 7.31 0.29 5.82
CA ALA A 47 8.58 0.96 6.04
C ALA A 47 8.39 2.43 6.46
N ALA A 48 7.51 3.17 5.79
CA ALA A 48 7.17 4.55 6.15
C ALA A 48 6.59 4.65 7.56
N SER A 49 5.75 3.70 7.97
CA SER A 49 5.18 3.68 9.32
C SER A 49 6.27 3.48 10.40
N ILE A 50 7.24 2.58 10.15
CA ILE A 50 8.37 2.36 11.05
C ILE A 50 9.26 3.61 11.09
N TYR A 51 9.59 4.16 9.92
CA TYR A 51 10.40 5.37 9.82
C TYR A 51 9.75 6.52 10.61
N SER A 52 8.44 6.70 10.51
CA SER A 52 7.72 7.75 11.26
C SER A 52 7.74 7.57 12.78
N ALA A 53 7.95 6.35 13.27
CA ALA A 53 7.96 6.03 14.70
C ALA A 53 9.37 5.93 15.30
N ALA A 54 10.35 5.51 14.50
CA ALA A 54 11.69 5.13 14.96
C ALA A 54 12.83 5.84 14.22
N ASP A 55 12.55 6.70 13.23
CA ASP A 55 13.52 7.46 12.41
C ASP A 55 14.59 6.58 11.72
N HIS A 56 14.26 5.31 11.50
CA HIS A 56 15.14 4.35 10.82
C HIS A 56 14.30 3.44 9.92
N VAL A 57 14.74 3.25 8.68
CA VAL A 57 14.16 2.24 7.79
C VAL A 57 14.68 0.86 8.20
N LYS A 58 13.79 -0.15 8.18
CA LYS A 58 14.13 -1.54 8.46
C LYS A 58 13.83 -2.39 7.22
N ALA A 59 14.59 -3.46 7.03
CA ALA A 59 14.27 -4.45 6.00
C ALA A 59 13.07 -5.28 6.42
N SER A 60 12.17 -5.57 5.48
CA SER A 60 11.04 -6.47 5.67
C SER A 60 11.52 -7.92 5.72
N LEU A 61 11.03 -8.68 6.71
CA LEU A 61 11.47 -10.04 7.00
C LEU A 61 10.39 -11.09 6.74
N ASP A 62 9.14 -10.77 7.05
CA ASP A 62 8.00 -11.68 6.98
C ASP A 62 6.73 -10.90 6.64
N PHE A 63 5.85 -11.53 5.86
CA PHE A 63 4.56 -10.97 5.48
C PHE A 63 3.45 -12.00 5.70
N ASN A 64 2.40 -11.57 6.40
CA ASN A 64 1.14 -12.30 6.47
C ASN A 64 0.05 -11.44 5.84
N ILE A 65 -0.44 -11.83 4.67
CA ILE A 65 -1.36 -11.03 3.85
C ILE A 65 -2.62 -11.81 3.61
N SER A 66 -3.77 -11.16 3.80
CA SER A 66 -5.09 -11.69 3.50
C SER A 66 -5.83 -10.74 2.56
N PHE A 67 -6.27 -11.25 1.41
CA PHE A 67 -7.06 -10.50 0.44
C PHE A 67 -8.54 -10.83 0.62
N HIS A 68 -9.33 -9.84 1.05
CA HIS A 68 -10.77 -10.02 1.29
C HIS A 68 -11.64 -9.59 0.10
N SER A 69 -11.11 -8.78 -0.82
CA SER A 69 -11.77 -8.37 -2.07
C SER A 69 -10.77 -7.71 -3.03
N THR A 70 -11.09 -7.65 -4.32
CA THR A 70 -10.29 -6.92 -5.31
C THR A 70 -10.44 -5.40 -5.17
N ALA A 71 -9.42 -4.66 -5.63
CA ALA A 71 -9.44 -3.21 -5.80
C ALA A 71 -9.18 -2.87 -7.27
N ARG A 72 -9.96 -1.93 -7.83
CA ARG A 72 -9.85 -1.52 -9.24
C ARG A 72 -9.07 -0.20 -9.38
N THR A 73 -8.52 0.06 -10.56
CA THR A 73 -7.66 1.23 -10.86
C THR A 73 -8.25 2.60 -10.51
N GLN A 74 -9.59 2.73 -10.45
CA GLN A 74 -10.28 4.00 -10.18
C GLN A 74 -10.94 4.05 -8.79
N GLU A 75 -10.72 3.03 -7.97
CA GLU A 75 -11.27 3.01 -6.62
C GLU A 75 -10.34 3.77 -5.66
N GLU A 76 -10.92 4.66 -4.86
CA GLU A 76 -10.19 5.26 -3.74
C GLU A 76 -10.09 4.25 -2.61
N VAL A 77 -8.89 4.12 -2.06
CA VAL A 77 -8.65 3.28 -0.88
C VAL A 77 -8.12 4.12 0.28
N GLU A 78 -8.57 3.74 1.47
CA GLU A 78 -7.99 4.20 2.72
C GLU A 78 -6.93 3.20 3.15
N ILE A 79 -5.74 3.71 3.45
CA ILE A 79 -4.62 2.90 3.94
C ILE A 79 -4.29 3.37 5.36
N GLU A 80 -4.38 2.43 6.30
CA GLU A 80 -3.98 2.65 7.68
C GLU A 80 -2.81 1.73 8.01
N ALA A 81 -1.77 2.30 8.61
CA ALA A 81 -0.60 1.55 9.02
C ALA A 81 -0.22 1.89 10.45
N LYS A 82 0.02 0.85 11.25
CA LYS A 82 0.34 1.01 12.67
C LYS A 82 1.44 0.04 13.07
N VAL A 83 2.49 0.57 13.68
CA VAL A 83 3.44 -0.22 14.46
C VAL A 83 2.71 -0.69 15.72
N ILE A 84 2.48 -2.00 15.85
CA ILE A 84 1.70 -2.57 16.96
C ILE A 84 2.55 -3.28 18.01
N ALA A 85 3.78 -3.67 17.67
CA ALA A 85 4.72 -4.28 18.61
C ALA A 85 6.16 -4.08 18.17
N GLU A 86 7.08 -4.15 19.14
CA GLU A 86 8.51 -4.16 18.91
C GLU A 86 9.17 -5.25 19.76
N LYS A 87 10.16 -5.93 19.18
CA LYS A 87 10.95 -6.95 19.87
C LYS A 87 12.40 -6.86 19.43
N GLY A 88 13.23 -6.25 20.27
CA GLY A 88 14.63 -6.00 19.93
C GLY A 88 14.73 -5.13 18.69
N LYS A 89 15.36 -5.64 17.61
CA LYS A 89 15.48 -4.92 16.34
C LYS A 89 14.26 -5.07 15.42
N LEU A 90 13.33 -5.95 15.75
CA LEU A 90 12.14 -6.23 14.94
C LEU A 90 10.99 -5.30 15.33
N SER A 91 10.25 -4.80 14.35
CA SER A 91 8.98 -4.08 14.53
C SER A 91 7.89 -4.81 13.75
N LEU A 92 6.71 -4.94 14.37
CA LEU A 92 5.53 -5.51 13.73
C LEU A 92 4.61 -4.37 13.31
N VAL A 93 4.32 -4.30 12.03
CA VAL A 93 3.39 -3.35 11.45
C VAL A 93 2.14 -4.09 10.98
N VAL A 94 0.98 -3.53 11.28
CA VAL A 94 -0.26 -3.91 10.62
C VAL A 94 -0.61 -2.83 9.61
N VAL A 95 -0.75 -3.23 8.35
CA VAL A 95 -1.25 -2.40 7.27
C VAL A 95 -2.63 -2.90 6.89
N GLU A 96 -3.59 -1.99 6.83
CA GLU A 96 -4.94 -2.29 6.42
C GLU A 96 -5.34 -1.38 5.27
N ILE A 97 -5.79 -2.01 4.17
CA ILE A 97 -6.26 -1.34 2.97
C ILE A 97 -7.76 -1.59 2.87
N ARG A 98 -8.55 -0.52 2.84
CA ARG A 98 -10.01 -0.58 2.72
C ARG A 98 -10.47 0.27 1.55
N ARG A 99 -11.48 -0.18 0.81
CA ARG A 99 -12.18 0.72 -0.12
C ARG A 99 -12.79 1.87 0.70
N LYS A 100 -12.57 3.09 0.25
CA LYS A 100 -13.21 4.26 0.84
C LYS A 100 -14.71 4.14 0.58
N ARG A 101 -15.51 4.09 1.64
CA ARG A 101 -16.97 4.10 1.50
C ARG A 101 -17.38 5.53 1.18
N ASN A 102 -17.92 5.77 -0.02
CA ASN A 102 -18.61 7.02 -0.31
C ASN A 102 -19.73 7.14 0.73
N GLY A 103 -19.61 8.11 1.64
CA GLY A 103 -20.64 8.39 2.63
C GLY A 103 -21.94 8.67 1.88
N GLY A 104 -22.94 7.83 2.09
CA GLY A 104 -24.30 8.15 1.67
C GLY A 104 -24.77 9.35 2.48
N TYR A 105 -24.99 10.47 1.81
CA TYR A 105 -25.90 11.48 2.32
C TYR A 105 -27.28 10.81 2.42
N HIS A 106 -27.72 10.56 3.66
CA HIS A 106 -29.12 10.35 3.98
C HIS A 106 -29.66 11.63 4.61
#